data_AF-A0A1H4BP60-F1
#
_entry.id   AF-A0A1H4BP60-F1
#
_cell.length_a   1.000
_cell.length_b   1.000
_cell.length_c   1.000
_cell.angle_alpha   90.00
_cell.angle_beta   90.00
_cell.angle_gamma   90.00
#
_symmetry.space_group_name_H-M   'P 1'
#
loop_
_entity.id
_entity.type
_entity.pdbx_description
1 polymer ?
#
loop_
_entity_poly.entity_id
_entity_poly.type
_entity_poly.pdbx_seq_one_letter_code
_entity_poly.pdbx_strand_id
1 'polypeptide(L)'
;MLGYIDWIIILVALLAAIGAVLLLLPQTTSQETQELRVIRLQAEADRKRVADALEITQHGAQDAESLLSKLKSQVEQTTRSYEASQARAEQAERIIERVTTAEQEIRDISSQLGDRLQHLQTYWDEQLGDSVESVKRIRSKLHEGLTQVDDSLTRLREQEKMAQGFTRRLIEHHHEQSQNQQENARLSAEVHNRLETMLKESSHLLEQMQRYQQDADTVFLKFNTEMEGLESQASEHFSTLFQTTDLARHELTSGMEESRKHLETMRRREEQSNDLSRRIHQQFEQIDHIRVERIAKTLDLTEQMSTDLHKGMENARDLLFSLEVAVQHVTASLESKQPTTDAPAPQHEDESNLIKLVQEPLDASNTDEANDITSPIQEAEVTKLAEIGNLKPIKEAGEEEPTPHNLLALRAYR
;
A
#
# COMPACT_ATOMS: atom_id res chain seq x y z
N MET A 1 -11.91 -107.26 -148.30
CA MET A 1 -12.99 -108.26 -148.10
C MET A 1 -14.11 -107.91 -149.07
N LEU A 2 -14.66 -108.87 -149.81
CA LEU A 2 -15.61 -108.57 -150.89
C LEU A 2 -16.85 -107.83 -150.36
N GLY A 3 -17.31 -106.84 -151.12
CA GLY A 3 -18.47 -106.03 -150.74
C GLY A 3 -19.78 -106.75 -151.05
N TYR A 4 -20.84 -106.37 -150.34
CA TYR A 4 -22.22 -106.85 -150.62
C TYR A 4 -22.64 -106.60 -152.09
N ILE A 5 -22.03 -105.58 -152.72
CA ILE A 5 -22.19 -105.20 -154.12
C ILE A 5 -21.67 -106.28 -155.09
N ASP A 6 -20.53 -106.91 -154.83
CA ASP A 6 -19.99 -108.00 -155.68
C ASP A 6 -20.96 -109.19 -155.71
N TRP A 7 -21.56 -109.51 -154.56
CA TRP A 7 -22.50 -110.61 -154.43
C TRP A 7 -23.79 -110.37 -155.22
N ILE A 8 -24.28 -109.12 -155.23
CA ILE A 8 -25.42 -108.69 -156.05
C ILE A 8 -25.07 -108.78 -157.55
N ILE A 9 -23.87 -108.35 -157.97
CA ILE A 9 -23.43 -108.43 -159.38
C ILE A 9 -23.39 -109.89 -159.86
N ILE A 10 -22.86 -110.81 -159.05
CA ILE A 10 -22.83 -112.24 -159.37
C ILE A 10 -24.25 -112.82 -159.50
N LEU A 11 -25.17 -112.45 -158.60
CA LEU A 11 -26.55 -112.94 -158.61
C LEU A 11 -27.33 -112.44 -159.84
N VAL A 12 -27.15 -111.17 -160.23
CA VAL A 12 -27.74 -110.59 -161.45
C VAL A 12 -27.19 -111.27 -162.71
N ALA A 13 -25.89 -111.55 -162.77
CA ALA A 13 -25.28 -112.26 -163.89
C ALA A 13 -25.82 -113.69 -164.05
N LEU A 14 -26.07 -114.39 -162.95
CA LEU A 14 -26.62 -115.75 -162.95
C LEU A 14 -28.07 -115.78 -163.46
N LEU A 15 -28.91 -114.82 -163.05
CA LEU A 15 -30.28 -114.67 -163.60
C LEU A 15 -30.27 -114.36 -165.11
N ALA A 16 -29.35 -113.50 -165.57
CA ALA A 16 -29.21 -113.20 -167.00
C ALA A 16 -28.82 -114.44 -167.82
N ALA A 17 -27.94 -115.30 -167.29
CA ALA A 17 -27.54 -116.54 -167.95
C ALA A 17 -28.71 -117.53 -168.12
N ILE A 18 -29.58 -117.67 -167.10
CA ILE A 18 -30.77 -118.52 -167.18
C ILE A 18 -31.77 -117.99 -168.23
N GLY A 19 -31.97 -116.67 -168.30
CA GLY A 19 -32.84 -116.04 -169.30
C GLY A 19 -32.37 -116.26 -170.74
N ALA A 20 -31.06 -116.31 -170.99
CA ALA A 20 -30.50 -116.54 -172.32
C ALA A 20 -30.70 -117.99 -172.82
N VAL A 21 -30.69 -118.98 -171.94
CA VAL A 21 -30.84 -120.41 -172.31
C VAL A 21 -32.27 -120.75 -172.74
N LEU A 22 -33.27 -120.06 -172.19
CA LEU A 22 -34.69 -120.32 -172.49
C LEU A 22 -35.15 -119.83 -173.88
N LEU A 23 -34.35 -119.00 -174.56
CA LEU A 23 -34.71 -118.37 -175.85
C LEU A 23 -34.27 -119.19 -177.10
N LEU A 24 -33.82 -120.44 -176.94
CA LEU A 24 -33.02 -121.14 -177.95
C LEU A 24 -33.51 -122.54 -178.38
N LEU A 25 -34.82 -122.82 -178.30
CA LEU A 25 -35.45 -123.98 -178.96
C LEU A 25 -36.55 -123.56 -179.97
N PRO A 26 -36.60 -124.12 -181.19
CA PRO A 26 -37.50 -123.64 -182.26
C PRO A 26 -38.74 -124.52 -182.54
N GLN A 27 -39.80 -123.89 -183.06
CA GLN A 27 -40.93 -124.47 -183.83
C GLN A 27 -41.89 -125.44 -183.10
N THR A 28 -43.23 -125.32 -183.11
CA THR A 28 -44.20 -124.32 -183.65
C THR A 28 -45.38 -124.21 -182.64
N THR A 29 -46.22 -123.16 -182.59
CA THR A 29 -47.33 -122.84 -183.52
C THR A 29 -47.87 -121.42 -183.28
N SER A 30 -48.66 -120.87 -184.20
CA SER A 30 -48.94 -119.43 -184.29
C SER A 30 -50.22 -118.96 -183.58
N GLN A 31 -50.14 -118.58 -182.29
CA GLN A 31 -51.20 -117.79 -181.60
C GLN A 31 -50.70 -116.62 -180.73
N GLU A 32 -49.41 -116.55 -180.36
CA GLU A 32 -48.89 -115.63 -179.31
C GLU A 32 -48.84 -114.13 -179.67
N THR A 33 -49.19 -113.72 -180.89
CA THR A 33 -48.91 -112.36 -181.41
C THR A 33 -49.78 -111.26 -180.80
N GLN A 34 -50.81 -111.58 -180.00
CA GLN A 34 -51.63 -110.60 -179.29
C GLN A 34 -51.14 -110.29 -177.86
N GLU A 35 -50.57 -111.26 -177.15
CA GLU A 35 -50.22 -111.11 -175.72
C GLU A 35 -48.98 -110.21 -175.51
N LEU A 36 -47.99 -110.33 -176.40
CA LEU A 36 -46.75 -109.53 -176.38
C LEU A 36 -46.98 -108.00 -176.39
N ARG A 37 -48.12 -107.52 -176.90
CA ARG A 37 -48.45 -106.09 -176.91
C ARG A 37 -48.92 -105.58 -175.53
N VAL A 38 -49.53 -106.43 -174.70
CA VAL A 38 -49.97 -106.08 -173.34
C VAL A 38 -48.77 -105.94 -172.41
N ILE A 39 -47.86 -106.92 -172.46
CA ILE A 39 -46.63 -106.98 -171.64
C ILE A 39 -45.80 -105.69 -171.78
N ARG A 40 -45.65 -105.18 -173.01
CA ARG A 40 -44.89 -103.95 -173.27
C ARG A 40 -45.49 -102.70 -172.62
N LEU A 41 -46.82 -102.58 -172.65
CA LEU A 41 -47.53 -101.44 -172.06
C LEU A 41 -47.42 -101.45 -170.52
N GLN A 42 -47.42 -102.64 -169.92
CA GLN A 42 -47.24 -102.80 -168.47
C GLN A 42 -45.81 -102.47 -168.03
N ALA A 43 -44.79 -102.85 -168.81
CA ALA A 43 -43.39 -102.52 -168.53
C ALA A 43 -43.10 -100.99 -168.53
N GLU A 44 -43.77 -100.21 -169.40
CA GLU A 44 -43.64 -98.75 -169.42
C GLU A 44 -44.31 -98.08 -168.21
N ALA A 45 -45.38 -98.67 -167.66
CA ALA A 45 -46.04 -98.18 -166.45
C ALA A 45 -45.18 -98.41 -165.19
N ASP A 46 -44.59 -99.60 -165.02
CA ASP A 46 -43.76 -99.89 -163.85
C ASP A 46 -42.43 -99.12 -163.89
N ARG A 47 -41.86 -98.83 -165.07
CA ARG A 47 -40.69 -97.96 -165.19
C ARG A 47 -40.92 -96.56 -164.60
N LYS A 48 -42.14 -95.99 -164.73
CA LYS A 48 -42.47 -94.69 -164.09
C LYS A 48 -42.55 -94.83 -162.57
N ARG A 49 -43.26 -95.84 -162.06
CA ARG A 49 -43.39 -96.08 -160.61
C ARG A 49 -42.03 -96.24 -159.92
N VAL A 50 -41.07 -96.90 -160.57
CA VAL A 50 -39.70 -97.05 -160.05
C VAL A 50 -38.97 -95.70 -160.04
N ALA A 51 -39.16 -94.84 -161.04
CA ALA A 51 -38.56 -93.50 -161.05
C ALA A 51 -39.12 -92.61 -159.92
N ASP A 52 -40.45 -92.52 -159.79
CA ASP A 52 -41.12 -91.72 -158.75
C ASP A 52 -40.70 -92.20 -157.34
N ALA A 53 -40.62 -93.51 -157.12
CA ALA A 53 -40.17 -94.09 -155.85
C ALA A 53 -38.68 -93.81 -155.56
N LEU A 54 -37.83 -93.74 -156.59
CA LEU A 54 -36.40 -93.44 -156.45
C LEU A 54 -36.18 -91.96 -156.13
N GLU A 55 -36.95 -91.05 -156.74
CA GLU A 55 -36.93 -89.62 -156.41
C GLU A 55 -37.41 -89.34 -154.97
N ILE A 56 -38.49 -90.00 -154.53
CA ILE A 56 -39.01 -89.89 -153.16
C ILE A 56 -38.00 -90.45 -152.14
N THR A 57 -37.37 -91.59 -152.42
CA THR A 57 -36.36 -92.16 -151.51
C THR A 57 -35.05 -91.36 -151.50
N GLN A 58 -34.67 -90.72 -152.61
CA GLN A 58 -33.54 -89.79 -152.66
C GLN A 58 -33.80 -88.53 -151.81
N HIS A 59 -34.99 -87.92 -151.89
CA HIS A 59 -35.38 -86.82 -151.01
C HIS A 59 -35.43 -87.25 -149.54
N GLY A 60 -36.03 -88.42 -149.24
CA GLY A 60 -36.07 -88.96 -147.88
C GLY A 60 -34.69 -89.21 -147.27
N ALA A 61 -33.70 -89.61 -148.07
CA ALA A 61 -32.32 -89.73 -147.63
C ALA A 61 -31.68 -88.36 -147.31
N GLN A 62 -31.89 -87.36 -148.17
CA GLN A 62 -31.37 -86.00 -147.96
C GLN A 62 -32.01 -85.32 -146.73
N ASP A 63 -33.31 -85.49 -146.51
CA ASP A 63 -33.99 -85.00 -145.32
C ASP A 63 -33.46 -85.69 -144.05
N ALA A 64 -33.22 -87.02 -144.10
CA ALA A 64 -32.62 -87.77 -143.00
C ALA A 64 -31.19 -87.30 -142.68
N GLU A 65 -30.36 -87.02 -143.68
CA GLU A 65 -29.04 -86.40 -143.48
C GLU A 65 -29.14 -84.97 -142.90
N SER A 66 -30.14 -84.19 -143.33
CA SER A 66 -30.41 -82.85 -142.76
C SER A 66 -30.83 -82.93 -141.28
N LEU A 67 -31.62 -83.94 -140.92
CA LEU A 67 -32.06 -84.17 -139.54
C LEU A 67 -30.93 -84.74 -138.68
N LEU A 68 -30.11 -85.65 -139.21
CA LEU A 68 -28.97 -86.22 -138.50
C LEU A 68 -27.90 -85.14 -138.23
N SER A 69 -27.62 -84.26 -139.21
CA SER A 69 -26.70 -83.13 -139.01
C SER A 69 -27.21 -82.10 -138.01
N LYS A 70 -28.52 -81.76 -138.03
CA LYS A 70 -29.17 -80.92 -137.00
C LYS A 70 -29.11 -81.59 -135.61
N LEU A 71 -29.45 -82.87 -135.51
CA LEU A 71 -29.44 -83.61 -134.25
C LEU A 71 -28.01 -83.71 -133.70
N LYS A 72 -27.02 -83.98 -134.54
CA LYS A 72 -25.60 -83.96 -134.15
C LYS A 72 -25.16 -82.58 -133.64
N SER A 73 -25.49 -81.48 -134.34
CA SER A 73 -25.13 -80.14 -133.86
C SER A 73 -25.85 -79.77 -132.57
N GLN A 74 -27.11 -80.18 -132.40
CA GLN A 74 -27.87 -79.99 -131.17
C GLN A 74 -27.32 -80.83 -130.01
N VAL A 75 -26.86 -82.06 -130.26
CA VAL A 75 -26.17 -82.88 -129.26
C VAL A 75 -24.83 -82.27 -128.89
N GLU A 76 -23.99 -81.85 -129.84
CA GLU A 76 -22.72 -81.18 -129.55
C GLU A 76 -22.92 -79.87 -128.77
N GLN A 77 -23.95 -79.08 -129.10
CA GLN A 77 -24.34 -77.89 -128.35
C GLN A 77 -24.84 -78.25 -126.94
N THR A 78 -25.62 -79.32 -126.80
CA THR A 78 -26.12 -79.80 -125.51
C THR A 78 -24.97 -80.29 -124.62
N THR A 79 -24.05 -81.11 -125.13
CA THR A 79 -22.85 -81.56 -124.42
C THR A 79 -21.99 -80.38 -123.96
N ARG A 80 -21.69 -79.42 -124.84
CA ARG A 80 -20.94 -78.20 -124.44
C ARG A 80 -21.70 -77.37 -123.40
N SER A 81 -23.03 -77.30 -123.47
CA SER A 81 -23.84 -76.61 -122.46
C SER A 81 -23.85 -77.36 -121.12
N TYR A 82 -23.81 -78.69 -121.16
CA TYR A 82 -23.74 -79.55 -119.97
C TYR A 82 -22.38 -79.44 -119.29
N GLU A 83 -21.28 -79.56 -120.04
CA GLU A 83 -19.91 -79.32 -119.56
C GLU A 83 -19.76 -77.91 -118.96
N ALA A 84 -20.29 -76.89 -119.63
CA ALA A 84 -20.30 -75.51 -119.10
C ALA A 84 -21.19 -75.35 -117.87
N SER A 85 -22.26 -76.15 -117.72
CA SER A 85 -23.10 -76.16 -116.52
C SER A 85 -22.42 -76.86 -115.34
N GLN A 86 -21.70 -77.97 -115.59
CA GLN A 86 -20.91 -78.67 -114.58
C GLN A 86 -19.74 -77.80 -114.11
N ALA A 87 -18.99 -77.18 -115.04
CA ALA A 87 -17.91 -76.26 -114.68
C ALA A 87 -18.41 -75.05 -113.86
N ARG A 88 -19.65 -74.58 -114.09
CA ARG A 88 -20.31 -73.57 -113.26
C ARG A 88 -20.77 -74.11 -111.91
N ALA A 89 -21.23 -75.35 -111.82
CA ALA A 89 -21.57 -76.01 -110.56
C ALA A 89 -20.32 -76.19 -109.68
N GLU A 90 -19.22 -76.72 -110.23
CA GLU A 90 -17.94 -76.84 -109.52
C GLU A 90 -17.37 -75.48 -109.09
N GLN A 91 -17.58 -74.42 -109.88
CA GLN A 91 -17.24 -73.05 -109.48
C GLN A 91 -18.16 -72.54 -108.36
N ALA A 92 -19.46 -72.82 -108.41
CA ALA A 92 -20.41 -72.46 -107.37
C ALA A 92 -20.11 -73.19 -106.05
N GLU A 93 -19.78 -74.48 -106.08
CA GLU A 93 -19.36 -75.26 -104.91
C GLU A 93 -18.10 -74.66 -104.26
N ARG A 94 -17.05 -74.34 -105.05
CA ARG A 94 -15.84 -73.68 -104.55
C ARG A 94 -16.10 -72.26 -104.02
N ILE A 95 -17.14 -71.57 -104.50
CA ILE A 95 -17.57 -70.27 -103.96
C ILE A 95 -18.35 -70.48 -102.66
N ILE A 96 -19.23 -71.47 -102.58
CA ILE A 96 -19.98 -71.82 -101.37
C ILE A 96 -19.02 -72.25 -100.25
N GLU A 97 -18.05 -73.10 -100.54
CA GLU A 97 -17.00 -73.52 -99.59
C GLU A 97 -16.23 -72.30 -99.03
N ARG A 98 -15.80 -71.37 -99.91
CA ARG A 98 -15.14 -70.12 -99.50
C ARG A 98 -16.06 -69.19 -98.71
N VAL A 99 -17.36 -69.19 -98.99
CA VAL A 99 -18.36 -68.43 -98.23
C VAL A 99 -18.58 -69.06 -96.87
N THR A 100 -18.60 -70.40 -96.73
CA THR A 100 -18.72 -71.06 -95.43
C THR A 100 -17.45 -70.91 -94.59
N THR A 101 -16.24 -70.94 -95.17
CA THR A 101 -15.02 -70.61 -94.43
C THR A 101 -14.99 -69.14 -94.02
N ALA A 102 -15.38 -68.21 -94.91
CA ALA A 102 -15.48 -66.79 -94.55
C ALA A 102 -16.57 -66.52 -93.49
N GLU A 103 -17.69 -67.24 -93.51
CA GLU A 103 -18.72 -67.15 -92.47
C GLU A 103 -18.20 -67.69 -91.12
N GLN A 104 -17.46 -68.80 -91.13
CA GLN A 104 -16.79 -69.35 -89.95
C GLN A 104 -15.79 -68.32 -89.38
N GLU A 105 -14.91 -67.77 -90.22
CA GLU A 105 -13.95 -66.71 -89.85
C GLU A 105 -14.66 -65.46 -89.31
N ILE A 106 -15.77 -65.01 -89.92
CA ILE A 106 -16.56 -63.86 -89.44
C ILE A 106 -17.21 -64.17 -88.08
N ARG A 107 -17.69 -65.39 -87.84
CA ARG A 107 -18.23 -65.81 -86.54
C ARG A 107 -17.14 -65.83 -85.46
N ASP A 108 -15.96 -66.37 -85.78
CA ASP A 108 -14.82 -66.44 -84.85
C ASP A 108 -14.26 -65.05 -84.54
N ILE A 109 -14.15 -64.17 -85.55
CA ILE A 109 -13.80 -62.75 -85.39
C ILE A 109 -14.87 -62.01 -84.56
N SER A 110 -16.15 -62.29 -84.77
CA SER A 110 -17.26 -61.71 -83.99
C SER A 110 -17.20 -62.14 -82.52
N SER A 111 -16.91 -63.42 -82.25
CA SER A 111 -16.69 -63.92 -80.89
C SER A 111 -15.50 -63.23 -80.23
N GLN A 112 -14.33 -63.19 -80.90
CA GLN A 112 -13.14 -62.50 -80.39
C GLN A 112 -13.37 -60.99 -80.19
N LEU A 113 -14.20 -60.36 -81.01
CA LEU A 113 -14.58 -58.95 -80.85
C LEU A 113 -15.53 -58.78 -79.65
N GLY A 114 -16.45 -59.72 -79.43
CA GLY A 114 -17.28 -59.79 -78.22
C GLY A 114 -16.43 -59.93 -76.95
N ASP A 115 -15.51 -60.89 -76.90
CA ASP A 115 -14.58 -61.10 -75.79
C ASP A 115 -13.74 -59.84 -75.50
N ARG A 116 -13.21 -59.21 -76.56
CA ARG A 116 -12.46 -57.95 -76.46
C ARG A 116 -13.33 -56.78 -76.00
N LEU A 117 -14.57 -56.69 -76.46
CA LEU A 117 -15.49 -55.63 -76.05
C LEU A 117 -15.92 -55.80 -74.58
N GLN A 118 -16.17 -57.02 -74.13
CA GLN A 118 -16.42 -57.34 -72.72
C GLN A 118 -15.18 -57.06 -71.85
N HIS A 119 -13.97 -57.39 -72.32
CA HIS A 119 -12.74 -57.08 -71.60
C HIS A 119 -12.47 -55.56 -71.54
N LEU A 120 -12.68 -54.83 -72.64
CA LEU A 120 -12.57 -53.36 -72.66
C LEU A 120 -13.63 -52.70 -71.78
N GLN A 121 -14.87 -53.20 -71.77
CA GLN A 121 -15.90 -52.72 -70.86
C GLN A 121 -15.46 -52.96 -69.40
N THR A 122 -15.04 -54.18 -69.06
CA THR A 122 -14.59 -54.54 -67.71
C THR A 122 -13.43 -53.64 -67.26
N TYR A 123 -12.44 -53.42 -68.13
CA TYR A 123 -11.31 -52.52 -67.89
C TYR A 123 -11.77 -51.07 -67.65
N TRP A 124 -12.70 -50.55 -68.47
CA TRP A 124 -13.22 -49.20 -68.28
C TRP A 124 -14.09 -49.07 -67.03
N ASP A 125 -14.92 -50.07 -66.70
CA ASP A 125 -15.72 -50.10 -65.47
C ASP A 125 -14.81 -50.18 -64.23
N GLU A 126 -13.70 -50.93 -64.28
CA GLU A 126 -12.67 -50.99 -63.24
C GLU A 126 -11.90 -49.66 -63.12
N GLN A 127 -11.40 -49.08 -64.21
CA GLN A 127 -10.72 -47.78 -64.20
C GLN A 127 -11.65 -46.64 -63.74
N LEU A 128 -12.93 -46.67 -64.14
CA LEU A 128 -13.93 -45.70 -63.67
C LEU A 128 -14.21 -45.91 -62.18
N GLY A 129 -14.35 -47.14 -61.72
CA GLY A 129 -14.47 -47.49 -60.30
C GLY A 129 -13.32 -46.94 -59.46
N ASP A 130 -12.07 -47.24 -59.84
CA ASP A 130 -10.85 -46.73 -59.20
C ASP A 130 -10.78 -45.20 -59.26
N SER A 131 -11.16 -44.58 -60.38
CA SER A 131 -11.19 -43.11 -60.48
C SER A 131 -12.21 -42.49 -59.52
N VAL A 132 -13.42 -43.06 -59.43
CA VAL A 132 -14.49 -42.60 -58.53
C VAL A 132 -14.12 -42.83 -57.07
N GLU A 133 -13.49 -43.96 -56.74
CA GLU A 133 -12.89 -44.23 -55.44
C GLU A 133 -11.80 -43.21 -55.10
N SER A 134 -10.88 -42.92 -56.02
CA SER A 134 -9.81 -41.93 -55.81
C SER A 134 -10.39 -40.53 -55.57
N VAL A 135 -11.39 -40.11 -56.35
CA VAL A 135 -12.09 -38.83 -56.18
C VAL A 135 -12.84 -38.79 -54.84
N LYS A 136 -13.46 -39.90 -54.42
CA LYS A 136 -14.13 -40.02 -53.12
C LYS A 136 -13.14 -39.91 -51.96
N ARG A 137 -11.97 -40.57 -52.05
CA ARG A 137 -10.86 -40.50 -51.07
C ARG A 137 -10.19 -39.12 -51.04
N ILE A 138 -10.06 -38.45 -52.18
CA ILE A 138 -9.57 -37.06 -52.28
C ILE A 138 -10.59 -36.10 -51.65
N ARG A 139 -11.88 -36.26 -51.96
CA ARG A 139 -12.96 -35.44 -51.38
C ARG A 139 -13.07 -35.61 -49.87
N SER A 140 -12.91 -36.82 -49.34
CA SER A 140 -12.92 -37.03 -47.87
C SER A 140 -11.71 -36.37 -47.22
N LYS A 141 -10.50 -36.57 -47.75
CA LYS A 141 -9.27 -35.93 -47.23
C LYS A 141 -9.30 -34.40 -47.35
N LEU A 142 -9.88 -33.85 -48.40
CA LEU A 142 -10.04 -32.40 -48.57
C LEU A 142 -11.09 -31.84 -47.59
N HIS A 143 -12.16 -32.58 -47.31
CA HIS A 143 -13.14 -32.20 -46.28
C HIS A 143 -12.53 -32.24 -44.88
N GLU A 144 -11.84 -33.33 -44.54
CA GLU A 144 -11.09 -33.54 -43.29
C GLU A 144 -10.01 -32.46 -43.06
N GLY A 145 -9.24 -32.15 -44.11
CA GLY A 145 -8.25 -31.07 -44.09
C GLY A 145 -8.89 -29.68 -43.96
N LEU A 146 -10.05 -29.43 -44.57
CA LEU A 146 -10.79 -28.18 -44.39
C LEU A 146 -11.34 -28.04 -42.96
N THR A 147 -11.87 -29.11 -42.36
CA THR A 147 -12.29 -29.08 -40.94
C THR A 147 -11.08 -28.89 -40.01
N GLN A 148 -9.96 -29.54 -40.27
CA GLN A 148 -8.73 -29.34 -39.49
C GLN A 148 -8.18 -27.90 -39.61
N VAL A 149 -8.32 -27.27 -40.79
CA VAL A 149 -7.97 -25.87 -40.99
C VAL A 149 -8.93 -24.94 -40.22
N ASP A 150 -10.24 -25.19 -40.22
CA ASP A 150 -11.20 -24.37 -39.47
C ASP A 150 -11.04 -24.54 -37.94
N ASP A 151 -10.77 -25.75 -37.46
CA ASP A 151 -10.35 -26.03 -36.07
C ASP A 151 -9.05 -25.27 -35.72
N SER A 152 -8.11 -25.17 -36.67
CA SER A 152 -6.88 -24.38 -36.46
C SER A 152 -7.14 -22.86 -36.45
N LEU A 153 -8.09 -22.37 -37.26
CA LEU A 153 -8.46 -20.96 -37.35
C LEU A 153 -9.30 -20.50 -36.15
N THR A 154 -10.21 -21.34 -35.66
CA THR A 154 -10.94 -21.07 -34.41
C THR A 154 -9.99 -21.05 -33.22
N ARG A 155 -9.11 -22.05 -33.08
CA ARG A 155 -8.04 -22.07 -32.06
C ARG A 155 -7.10 -20.86 -32.16
N LEU A 156 -6.75 -20.42 -33.37
CA LEU A 156 -5.89 -19.25 -33.57
C LEU A 156 -6.62 -17.95 -33.15
N ARG A 157 -7.92 -17.80 -33.45
CA ARG A 157 -8.75 -16.69 -32.94
C ARG A 157 -8.88 -16.71 -31.42
N GLU A 158 -8.97 -17.88 -30.79
CA GLU A 158 -8.95 -17.99 -29.33
C GLU A 158 -7.59 -17.58 -28.75
N GLN A 159 -6.49 -17.99 -29.38
CA GLN A 159 -5.14 -17.55 -29.01
C GLN A 159 -4.94 -16.05 -29.21
N GLU A 160 -5.47 -15.46 -30.28
CA GLU A 160 -5.48 -14.02 -30.51
C GLU A 160 -6.27 -13.30 -29.41
N LYS A 161 -7.49 -13.76 -29.10
CA LYS A 161 -8.33 -13.22 -28.01
C LYS A 161 -7.65 -13.32 -26.65
N MET A 162 -6.95 -14.42 -26.37
CA MET A 162 -6.14 -14.58 -25.15
C MET A 162 -4.92 -13.63 -25.14
N ALA A 163 -4.24 -13.45 -26.27
CA ALA A 163 -3.12 -12.53 -26.40
C ALA A 163 -3.56 -11.06 -26.24
N GLN A 164 -4.68 -10.66 -26.85
CA GLN A 164 -5.31 -9.34 -26.64
C GLN A 164 -5.75 -9.14 -25.18
N GLY A 165 -6.25 -10.20 -24.53
CA GLY A 165 -6.55 -10.18 -23.09
C GLY A 165 -5.30 -10.02 -22.22
N PHE A 166 -4.19 -10.66 -22.60
CA PHE A 166 -2.91 -10.54 -21.91
C PHE A 166 -2.27 -9.16 -22.10
N THR A 167 -2.24 -8.61 -23.32
CA THR A 167 -1.71 -7.26 -23.56
C THR A 167 -2.55 -6.20 -22.87
N ARG A 168 -3.89 -6.34 -22.84
CA ARG A 168 -4.76 -5.48 -22.03
C ARG A 168 -4.38 -5.52 -20.55
N ARG A 169 -4.29 -6.71 -19.94
CA ARG A 169 -3.88 -6.87 -18.53
C ARG A 169 -2.47 -6.35 -18.24
N LEU A 170 -1.55 -6.46 -19.20
CA LEU A 170 -0.18 -5.95 -19.06
C LEU A 170 -0.15 -4.42 -19.12
N ILE A 171 -0.97 -3.79 -19.97
CA ILE A 171 -1.16 -2.34 -20.00
C ILE A 171 -1.85 -1.85 -18.70
N GLU A 172 -2.85 -2.58 -18.22
CA GLU A 172 -3.59 -2.32 -16.98
C GLU A 172 -2.65 -2.39 -15.76
N HIS A 173 -1.89 -3.48 -15.59
CA HIS A 173 -0.85 -3.60 -14.56
C HIS A 173 0.27 -2.55 -14.71
N HIS A 174 0.69 -2.19 -15.92
CA HIS A 174 1.68 -1.12 -16.11
C HIS A 174 1.11 0.25 -15.72
N HIS A 175 -0.19 0.48 -15.93
CA HIS A 175 -0.86 1.70 -15.48
C HIS A 175 -0.98 1.76 -13.96
N GLU A 176 -1.44 0.67 -13.32
CA GLU A 176 -1.45 0.51 -11.86
C GLU A 176 -0.04 0.69 -11.26
N GLN A 177 0.98 0.07 -11.84
CA GLN A 177 2.37 0.20 -11.41
C GLN A 177 2.88 1.64 -11.55
N SER A 178 2.55 2.34 -12.65
CA SER A 178 2.88 3.75 -12.86
C SER A 178 2.18 4.66 -11.85
N GLN A 179 0.89 4.42 -11.57
CA GLN A 179 0.12 5.13 -10.55
C GLN A 179 0.71 4.90 -9.15
N ASN A 180 1.01 3.65 -8.80
CA ASN A 180 1.66 3.29 -7.53
C ASN A 180 3.06 3.92 -7.42
N GLN A 181 3.82 4.06 -8.51
CA GLN A 181 5.09 4.78 -8.50
C GLN A 181 4.91 6.29 -8.32
N GLN A 182 3.90 6.89 -8.96
CA GLN A 182 3.55 8.30 -8.78
C GLN A 182 3.06 8.60 -7.35
N GLU A 183 2.27 7.70 -6.76
CA GLU A 183 1.81 7.81 -5.37
C GLU A 183 2.97 7.60 -4.38
N ASN A 184 3.85 6.62 -4.59
CA ASN A 184 5.07 6.47 -3.79
C ASN A 184 6.00 7.69 -3.90
N ALA A 185 6.10 8.32 -5.07
CA ALA A 185 6.86 9.57 -5.24
C ALA A 185 6.22 10.74 -4.49
N ARG A 186 4.88 10.85 -4.53
CA ARG A 186 4.11 11.84 -3.75
C ARG A 186 4.27 11.63 -2.24
N LEU A 187 4.12 10.39 -1.76
CA LEU A 187 4.31 10.02 -0.35
C LEU A 187 5.76 10.27 0.09
N SER A 188 6.74 10.00 -0.76
CA SER A 188 8.15 10.32 -0.48
C SER A 188 8.38 11.82 -0.36
N ALA A 189 7.76 12.64 -1.21
CA ALA A 189 7.81 14.11 -1.12
C ALA A 189 7.07 14.63 0.13
N GLU A 190 5.95 14.03 0.52
CA GLU A 190 5.20 14.38 1.73
C GLU A 190 5.99 14.01 3.00
N VAL A 191 6.59 12.82 3.05
CA VAL A 191 7.50 12.40 4.14
C VAL A 191 8.73 13.31 4.19
N HIS A 192 9.32 13.68 3.05
CA HIS A 192 10.45 14.60 3.01
C HIS A 192 10.08 16.00 3.55
N ASN A 193 8.96 16.57 3.11
CA ASN A 193 8.45 17.85 3.60
C ASN A 193 8.11 17.78 5.11
N ARG A 194 7.56 16.66 5.58
CA ARG A 194 7.27 16.43 7.01
C ARG A 194 8.55 16.28 7.85
N LEU A 195 9.60 15.67 7.30
CA LEU A 195 10.93 15.63 7.92
C LEU A 195 11.61 17.01 7.89
N GLU A 196 11.49 17.79 6.82
CA GLU A 196 11.98 19.17 6.75
C GLU A 196 11.26 20.07 7.77
N THR A 197 9.95 19.88 7.93
CA THR A 197 9.13 20.57 8.94
C THR A 197 9.55 20.18 10.35
N MET A 198 9.72 18.88 10.64
CA MET A 198 10.22 18.39 11.93
C MET A 198 11.65 18.86 12.23
N LEU A 199 12.51 18.96 11.21
CA LEU A 199 13.85 19.52 11.34
C LEU A 199 13.78 21.02 11.70
N LYS A 200 12.93 21.80 11.03
CA LYS A 200 12.68 23.22 11.37
C LYS A 200 12.16 23.36 12.80
N GLU A 201 11.14 22.60 13.18
CA GLU A 201 10.59 22.55 14.54
C GLU A 201 11.66 22.19 15.58
N SER A 202 12.49 21.17 15.31
CA SER A 202 13.58 20.77 16.21
C SER A 202 14.67 21.84 16.33
N SER A 203 14.98 22.55 15.24
CA SER A 203 15.96 23.65 15.26
C SER A 203 15.43 24.86 16.03
N HIS A 204 14.13 25.14 15.94
CA HIS A 204 13.48 26.19 16.72
C HIS A 204 13.38 25.82 18.20
N LEU A 205 13.12 24.55 18.54
CA LEU A 205 13.15 24.07 19.92
C LEU A 205 14.57 24.12 20.51
N LEU A 206 15.61 23.83 19.72
CA LEU A 206 17.00 23.97 20.13
C LEU A 206 17.35 25.45 20.37
N GLU A 207 16.93 26.35 19.48
CA GLU A 207 17.06 27.80 19.68
C GLU A 207 16.32 28.28 20.94
N GLN A 208 15.11 27.77 21.18
CA GLN A 208 14.32 28.07 22.39
C GLN A 208 15.00 27.55 23.66
N MET A 209 15.60 26.35 23.63
CA MET A 209 16.42 25.84 24.73
C MET A 209 17.68 26.68 24.96
N GLN A 210 18.34 27.15 23.91
CA GLN A 210 19.49 28.05 24.03
C GLN A 210 19.08 29.40 24.64
N ARG A 211 17.92 29.95 24.27
CA ARG A 211 17.35 31.15 24.89
C ARG A 211 17.01 30.92 26.37
N TYR A 212 16.36 29.81 26.72
CA TYR A 212 16.08 29.48 28.13
C TYR A 212 17.35 29.23 28.94
N GLN A 213 18.41 28.68 28.34
CA GLN A 213 19.71 28.58 29.01
C GLN A 213 20.29 29.98 29.27
N GLN A 214 20.28 30.87 28.27
CA GLN A 214 20.75 32.25 28.44
C GLN A 214 19.93 33.02 29.48
N ASP A 215 18.60 32.91 29.46
CA ASP A 215 17.72 33.51 30.47
C ASP A 215 18.06 32.97 31.87
N ALA A 216 18.19 31.65 32.03
CA ALA A 216 18.59 31.02 33.29
C ALA A 216 19.97 31.50 33.77
N ASP A 217 20.96 31.54 32.88
CA ASP A 217 22.31 32.04 33.18
C ASP A 217 22.25 33.52 33.63
N THR A 218 21.43 34.37 33.01
CA THR A 218 21.25 35.77 33.48
C THR A 218 20.55 35.87 34.83
N VAL A 219 19.61 34.96 35.14
CA VAL A 219 18.93 34.91 36.44
C VAL A 219 19.87 34.40 37.52
N PHE A 220 20.69 33.37 37.23
CA PHE A 220 21.74 32.90 38.14
C PHE A 220 22.80 33.99 38.40
N LEU A 221 23.25 34.71 37.37
CA LEU A 221 24.18 35.83 37.55
C LEU A 221 23.59 36.94 38.41
N LYS A 222 22.33 37.36 38.15
CA LYS A 222 21.62 38.35 38.99
C LYS A 222 21.52 37.89 40.44
N PHE A 223 21.00 36.69 40.67
CA PHE A 223 20.87 36.11 42.00
C PHE A 223 22.21 36.03 42.73
N ASN A 224 23.29 35.66 42.03
CA ASN A 224 24.62 35.60 42.63
C ASN A 224 25.15 37.01 42.98
N THR A 225 24.92 38.03 42.15
CA THR A 225 25.28 39.43 42.49
C THR A 225 24.40 40.03 43.60
N GLU A 226 23.13 39.65 43.69
CA GLU A 226 22.25 40.04 44.80
C GLU A 226 22.69 39.37 46.10
N MET A 227 23.09 38.09 46.04
CA MET A 227 23.63 37.34 47.19
C MET A 227 24.97 37.90 47.66
N GLU A 228 25.90 38.22 46.75
CA GLU A 228 27.18 38.89 47.06
C GLU A 228 26.95 40.28 47.65
N GLY A 229 25.95 41.03 47.15
CA GLY A 229 25.52 42.30 47.74
C GLY A 229 24.96 42.15 49.15
N LEU A 230 24.14 41.12 49.41
CA LEU A 230 23.61 40.81 50.74
C LEU A 230 24.68 40.30 51.71
N GLU A 231 25.66 39.52 51.24
CA GLU A 231 26.82 39.10 52.04
C GLU A 231 27.69 40.30 52.41
N SER A 232 27.97 41.19 51.46
CA SER A 232 28.66 42.46 51.70
C SER A 232 27.93 43.31 52.73
N GLN A 233 26.62 43.54 52.56
CA GLN A 233 25.80 44.29 53.50
C GLN A 233 25.75 43.65 54.89
N ALA A 234 25.64 42.32 54.98
CA ALA A 234 25.69 41.59 56.24
C ALA A 234 27.06 41.76 56.92
N SER A 235 28.16 41.72 56.17
CA SER A 235 29.51 41.95 56.69
C SER A 235 29.69 43.37 57.22
N GLU A 236 29.11 44.38 56.55
CA GLU A 236 29.10 45.77 57.00
C GLU A 236 28.29 45.92 58.31
N HIS A 237 27.08 45.36 58.37
CA HIS A 237 26.25 45.32 59.58
C HIS A 237 26.96 44.60 60.74
N PHE A 238 27.62 43.47 60.50
CA PHE A 238 28.41 42.82 61.54
C PHE A 238 29.60 43.69 61.98
N SER A 239 30.33 44.32 61.06
CA SER A 239 31.46 45.18 61.41
C SER A 239 31.06 46.40 62.26
N THR A 240 29.93 47.02 61.92
CA THR A 240 29.38 48.17 62.66
C THR A 240 28.76 47.75 63.99
N LEU A 241 28.11 46.58 64.08
CA LEU A 241 27.66 45.99 65.34
C LEU A 241 28.84 45.62 66.27
N PHE A 242 29.96 45.11 65.73
CA PHE A 242 31.17 44.89 66.52
C PHE A 242 31.77 46.21 67.02
N GLN A 243 31.96 47.20 66.15
CA GLN A 243 32.50 48.51 66.55
C GLN A 243 31.63 49.23 67.59
N THR A 244 30.31 49.21 67.43
CA THR A 244 29.38 49.81 68.42
C THR A 244 29.31 49.01 69.72
N THR A 245 29.42 47.67 69.67
CA THR A 245 29.51 46.83 70.87
C THR A 245 30.80 47.07 71.64
N ASP A 246 31.94 47.21 70.95
CA ASP A 246 33.23 47.47 71.58
C ASP A 246 33.36 48.92 72.08
N LEU A 247 32.72 49.89 71.40
CA LEU A 247 32.54 51.25 71.93
C LEU A 247 31.69 51.23 73.22
N ALA A 248 30.52 50.58 73.20
CA ALA A 248 29.66 50.47 74.38
C ALA A 248 30.34 49.72 75.54
N ARG A 249 31.16 48.70 75.25
CA ARG A 249 32.04 48.06 76.24
C ARG A 249 33.06 49.03 76.79
N HIS A 250 33.70 49.84 75.95
CA HIS A 250 34.69 50.82 76.38
C HIS A 250 34.04 51.89 77.29
N GLU A 251 32.90 52.44 76.89
CA GLU A 251 32.09 53.37 77.68
C GLU A 251 31.66 52.76 79.02
N LEU A 252 31.17 51.51 79.04
CA LEU A 252 30.83 50.80 80.27
C LEU A 252 32.04 50.56 81.17
N THR A 253 33.23 50.22 80.62
CA THR A 253 34.45 50.10 81.43
C THR A 253 34.94 51.45 81.96
N SER A 254 34.81 52.52 81.19
CA SER A 254 35.12 53.89 81.60
C SER A 254 34.19 54.36 82.73
N GLY A 255 32.87 54.14 82.60
CA GLY A 255 31.88 54.44 83.63
C GLY A 255 32.02 53.56 84.89
N MET A 256 32.44 52.30 84.75
CA MET A 256 32.85 51.46 85.88
C MET A 256 34.07 52.03 86.60
N GLU A 257 35.09 52.47 85.87
CA GLU A 257 36.25 53.15 86.46
C GLU A 257 35.90 54.48 87.11
N GLU A 258 35.04 55.30 86.50
CA GLU A 258 34.58 56.57 87.05
C GLU A 258 33.75 56.36 88.32
N SER A 259 32.78 55.44 88.30
CA SER A 259 31.99 55.10 89.49
C SER A 259 32.86 54.57 90.63
N ARG A 260 33.91 53.78 90.31
CA ARG A 260 34.92 53.36 91.28
C ARG A 260 35.72 54.53 91.85
N LYS A 261 36.23 55.44 91.00
CA LYS A 261 36.94 56.66 91.42
C LYS A 261 36.02 57.53 92.30
N HIS A 262 34.75 57.65 91.95
CA HIS A 262 33.75 58.36 92.74
C HIS A 262 33.52 57.70 94.12
N LEU A 263 33.35 56.38 94.18
CA LEU A 263 33.25 55.63 95.45
C LEU A 263 34.51 55.79 96.31
N GLU A 264 35.71 55.77 95.72
CA GLU A 264 36.96 56.02 96.43
C GLU A 264 37.04 57.47 96.97
N THR A 265 36.50 58.48 96.26
CA THR A 265 36.40 59.86 96.80
C THR A 265 35.32 60.02 97.87
N MET A 266 34.17 59.37 97.74
CA MET A 266 33.14 59.35 98.79
C MET A 266 33.65 58.69 100.06
N ARG A 267 34.34 57.57 99.95
CA ARG A 267 35.00 56.91 101.08
C ARG A 267 36.02 57.81 101.78
N ARG A 268 36.84 58.56 101.02
CA ARG A 268 37.77 59.54 101.62
C ARG A 268 37.04 60.67 102.35
N ARG A 269 35.90 61.14 101.84
CA ARG A 269 35.04 62.12 102.54
C ARG A 269 34.41 61.52 103.80
N GLU A 270 34.01 60.26 103.77
CA GLU A 270 33.49 59.53 104.93
C GLU A 270 34.57 59.34 106.00
N GLU A 271 35.78 58.94 105.63
CA GLU A 271 36.95 58.84 106.52
C GLU A 271 37.29 60.20 107.16
N GLN A 272 37.26 61.31 106.38
CA GLN A 272 37.41 62.67 106.89
C GLN A 272 36.26 63.11 107.83
N SER A 273 35.02 62.73 107.52
CA SER A 273 33.84 63.01 108.35
C SER A 273 33.89 62.27 109.68
N ASN A 274 34.31 61.00 109.67
CA ASN A 274 34.50 60.19 110.87
C ASN A 274 35.62 60.74 111.77
N ASP A 275 36.72 61.23 111.20
CA ASP A 275 37.77 61.89 111.98
C ASP A 275 37.35 63.27 112.52
N LEU A 276 36.51 64.02 111.80
CA LEU A 276 35.89 65.24 112.32
C LEU A 276 34.95 64.92 113.49
N SER A 277 34.09 63.91 113.35
CA SER A 277 33.17 63.43 114.38
C SER A 277 33.92 63.00 115.67
N ARG A 278 35.02 62.25 115.53
CA ARG A 278 35.93 61.90 116.63
C ARG A 278 36.49 63.13 117.35
N ARG A 279 36.94 64.15 116.61
CA ARG A 279 37.47 65.40 117.20
C ARG A 279 36.38 66.17 117.94
N ILE A 280 35.17 66.26 117.39
CA ILE A 280 34.02 66.89 118.06
C ILE A 280 33.69 66.18 119.38
N HIS A 281 33.71 64.83 119.38
CA HIS A 281 33.46 64.04 120.60
C HIS A 281 34.54 64.29 121.67
N GLN A 282 35.82 64.28 121.30
CA GLN A 282 36.94 64.58 122.19
C GLN A 282 36.92 66.02 122.75
N GLN A 283 36.40 66.99 121.98
CA GLN A 283 36.22 68.36 122.45
C GLN A 283 35.07 68.48 123.46
N PHE A 284 34.03 67.65 123.36
CA PHE A 284 32.91 67.65 124.31
C PHE A 284 33.34 67.19 125.71
N GLU A 285 34.07 66.06 125.81
CA GLU A 285 34.53 65.52 127.11
C GLU A 285 35.35 66.54 127.92
N GLN A 286 36.14 67.39 127.25
CA GLN A 286 36.98 68.40 127.90
C GLN A 286 36.18 69.58 128.47
N ILE A 287 34.99 69.88 127.93
CA ILE A 287 34.19 71.04 128.34
C ILE A 287 33.46 70.80 129.67
N ASP A 288 32.95 69.58 129.90
CA ASP A 288 32.15 69.29 131.08
C ASP A 288 32.97 69.31 132.38
N HIS A 289 34.17 68.72 132.38
CA HIS A 289 35.05 68.74 133.57
C HIS A 289 35.37 70.17 134.04
N ILE A 290 35.64 71.10 133.12
CA ILE A 290 35.97 72.50 133.42
C ILE A 290 34.77 73.25 134.03
N ARG A 291 33.53 72.89 133.64
CA ARG A 291 32.31 73.48 134.18
C ARG A 291 32.00 72.98 135.60
N VAL A 292 32.14 71.67 135.84
CA VAL A 292 31.83 71.04 137.14
C VAL A 292 32.76 71.56 138.25
N GLU A 293 34.08 71.63 138.00
CA GLU A 293 35.05 72.08 139.02
C GLU A 293 34.80 73.53 139.48
N ARG A 294 34.40 74.40 138.56
CA ARG A 294 34.15 75.82 138.85
C ARG A 294 32.91 76.02 139.72
N ILE A 295 31.85 75.23 139.49
CA ILE A 295 30.60 75.31 140.25
C ILE A 295 30.81 74.81 141.69
N ALA A 296 31.56 73.71 141.87
CA ALA A 296 31.88 73.19 143.21
C ALA A 296 32.60 74.23 144.09
N LYS A 297 33.63 74.88 143.55
CA LYS A 297 34.40 75.92 144.28
C LYS A 297 33.59 77.15 144.68
N THR A 298 32.52 77.49 143.95
CA THR A 298 31.59 78.56 144.35
C THR A 298 30.57 78.13 145.41
N LEU A 299 30.30 76.83 145.55
CA LEU A 299 29.36 76.31 146.54
C LEU A 299 29.96 76.34 147.95
N ASP A 300 31.14 75.75 148.14
CA ASP A 300 31.86 75.70 149.42
C ASP A 300 32.02 77.10 150.05
N LEU A 301 32.43 78.09 149.25
CA LEU A 301 32.61 79.47 149.69
C LEU A 301 31.29 80.10 150.19
N THR A 302 30.17 79.75 149.56
CA THR A 302 28.85 80.25 149.93
C THR A 302 28.35 79.60 151.22
N GLU A 303 28.58 78.30 151.40
CA GLU A 303 28.25 77.58 152.63
C GLU A 303 29.09 78.09 153.82
N GLN A 304 30.39 78.33 153.63
CA GLN A 304 31.25 78.91 154.67
C GLN A 304 30.74 80.29 155.13
N MET A 305 30.49 81.22 154.20
CA MET A 305 29.96 82.55 154.53
C MET A 305 28.60 82.49 155.25
N SER A 306 27.74 81.53 154.89
CA SER A 306 26.46 81.31 155.55
C SER A 306 26.64 80.98 157.04
N THR A 307 27.58 80.07 157.37
CA THR A 307 27.85 79.68 158.76
C THR A 307 28.45 80.81 159.60
N ASP A 308 29.38 81.59 159.06
CA ASP A 308 29.97 82.74 159.76
C ASP A 308 28.95 83.86 159.98
N LEU A 309 28.06 84.13 159.00
CA LEU A 309 26.95 85.09 159.19
C LEU A 309 25.98 84.65 160.27
N HIS A 310 25.61 83.36 160.32
CA HIS A 310 24.69 82.85 161.34
C HIS A 310 25.27 83.02 162.75
N LYS A 311 26.54 82.67 162.92
CA LYS A 311 27.28 82.75 164.18
C LYS A 311 27.58 84.20 164.60
N GLY A 312 27.79 85.09 163.63
CA GLY A 312 27.86 86.53 163.86
C GLY A 312 26.52 87.11 164.32
N MET A 313 25.40 86.64 163.75
CA MET A 313 24.06 87.09 164.11
C MET A 313 23.64 86.63 165.52
N GLU A 314 24.01 85.42 165.96
CA GLU A 314 23.79 84.98 167.35
C GLU A 314 24.58 85.84 168.35
N ASN A 315 25.87 86.06 168.12
CA ASN A 315 26.68 86.96 168.98
C ASN A 315 26.12 88.40 169.00
N ALA A 316 25.66 88.91 167.87
CA ALA A 316 24.99 90.21 167.79
C ALA A 316 23.66 90.23 168.56
N ARG A 317 22.90 89.13 168.55
CA ARG A 317 21.64 88.99 169.29
C ARG A 317 21.86 88.96 170.81
N ASP A 318 22.86 88.24 171.29
CA ASP A 318 23.21 88.19 172.72
C ASP A 318 23.77 89.54 173.20
N LEU A 319 24.61 90.19 172.39
CA LEU A 319 25.04 91.57 172.64
C LEU A 319 23.85 92.53 172.68
N LEU A 320 22.90 92.42 171.75
CA LEU A 320 21.66 93.23 171.75
C LEU A 320 20.81 92.97 172.98
N PHE A 321 20.72 91.73 173.49
CA PHE A 321 20.01 91.43 174.74
C PHE A 321 20.71 92.06 175.96
N SER A 322 22.05 92.02 176.00
CA SER A 322 22.83 92.70 177.05
C SER A 322 22.68 94.23 176.96
N LEU A 323 22.61 94.76 175.73
CA LEU A 323 22.34 96.16 175.45
C LEU A 323 20.92 96.54 175.85
N GLU A 324 19.90 95.71 175.63
CA GLU A 324 18.51 96.02 176.02
C GLU A 324 18.38 96.18 177.54
N VAL A 325 19.03 95.31 178.34
CA VAL A 325 19.08 95.43 179.80
C VAL A 325 19.83 96.70 180.23
N ALA A 326 20.97 97.01 179.61
CA ALA A 326 21.70 98.25 179.87
C ALA A 326 20.91 99.50 179.42
N VAL A 327 20.19 99.40 178.31
CA VAL A 327 19.38 100.46 177.70
C VAL A 327 18.12 100.70 178.52
N GLN A 328 17.50 99.72 179.17
CA GLN A 328 16.45 100.01 180.17
C GLN A 328 17.01 100.80 181.37
N HIS A 329 18.24 100.51 181.78
CA HIS A 329 18.92 101.27 182.84
C HIS A 329 19.43 102.67 182.39
N VAL A 330 19.57 102.90 181.08
CA VAL A 330 20.10 104.14 180.49
C VAL A 330 19.02 104.99 179.79
N THR A 331 17.86 104.45 179.40
CA THR A 331 16.73 105.22 178.81
C THR A 331 15.82 105.87 179.85
N ALA A 332 16.16 105.72 181.12
CA ALA A 332 15.92 106.77 182.11
C ALA A 332 16.72 108.07 181.82
N SER A 333 17.55 108.10 180.75
CA SER A 333 18.49 109.17 180.40
C SER A 333 18.84 109.22 178.88
N LEU A 334 17.95 109.82 178.06
CA LEU A 334 18.17 110.43 176.70
C LEU A 334 17.99 109.56 175.42
N GLU A 335 18.08 110.18 174.22
CA GLU A 335 17.32 109.86 172.96
C GLU A 335 18.14 109.76 171.61
N SER A 336 17.67 108.96 170.61
CA SER A 336 17.78 109.16 169.10
C SER A 336 19.12 108.80 168.32
N LYS A 337 19.28 108.64 166.96
CA LYS A 337 18.38 108.40 165.76
C LYS A 337 19.10 108.07 164.38
N GLN A 338 18.53 107.18 163.53
CA GLN A 338 18.38 107.20 162.02
C GLN A 338 19.66 107.10 161.03
N PRO A 339 19.64 107.20 159.64
CA PRO A 339 19.41 106.07 158.65
C PRO A 339 20.02 106.07 157.15
N THR A 340 19.88 104.95 156.37
CA THR A 340 19.55 104.74 154.88
C THR A 340 20.40 105.05 153.57
N THR A 341 20.08 104.33 152.44
CA THR A 341 19.98 104.67 150.94
C THR A 341 20.84 103.95 149.81
N ASP A 342 20.35 103.85 148.52
CA ASP A 342 20.66 102.82 147.46
C ASP A 342 20.59 103.27 145.92
N ALA A 343 21.02 102.47 144.88
CA ALA A 343 20.96 102.81 143.39
C ALA A 343 21.16 101.66 142.27
N PRO A 344 20.59 101.74 141.00
CA PRO A 344 20.76 100.75 139.85
C PRO A 344 20.86 101.26 138.33
N ALA A 345 21.10 100.40 137.27
CA ALA A 345 21.09 100.75 135.78
C ALA A 345 21.02 99.57 134.68
N PRO A 346 20.66 99.78 133.34
CA PRO A 346 20.45 98.70 132.28
C PRO A 346 20.76 98.96 130.71
N GLN A 347 20.44 97.98 129.80
CA GLN A 347 20.25 97.98 128.26
C GLN A 347 21.47 97.78 127.27
N HIS A 348 21.47 97.60 125.90
CA HIS A 348 20.56 97.81 124.69
C HIS A 348 20.99 97.04 123.33
N GLU A 349 20.28 97.20 122.15
CA GLU A 349 20.61 96.91 120.66
C GLU A 349 20.47 95.44 120.04
N ASP A 350 20.42 95.01 118.72
CA ASP A 350 20.57 95.50 117.28
C ASP A 350 19.88 94.56 116.15
N GLU A 351 20.03 94.74 114.79
CA GLU A 351 19.41 93.98 113.59
C GLU A 351 20.41 93.45 112.47
N SER A 352 20.23 93.00 111.17
CA SER A 352 19.22 92.81 110.02
C SER A 352 19.60 91.58 109.07
N ASN A 353 19.32 91.28 107.76
CA ASN A 353 18.82 91.89 106.45
C ASN A 353 18.39 90.82 105.33
N LEU A 354 18.18 91.12 103.99
CA LEU A 354 17.56 90.19 102.94
C LEU A 354 17.91 90.35 101.38
N ILE A 355 17.55 89.40 100.43
CA ILE A 355 17.84 89.41 98.92
C ILE A 355 16.86 88.59 97.95
N LYS A 356 17.04 88.53 96.59
CA LYS A 356 16.22 87.85 95.48
C LYS A 356 17.06 87.50 94.17
N LEU A 357 16.71 86.98 92.93
CA LEU A 357 15.58 86.68 91.94
C LEU A 357 16.04 85.55 90.89
N VAL A 358 15.59 85.09 89.66
CA VAL A 358 14.75 85.39 88.40
C VAL A 358 14.39 84.08 87.56
N GLN A 359 13.53 84.06 86.49
CA GLN A 359 12.96 82.82 85.81
C GLN A 359 12.17 82.98 84.43
N GLU A 360 11.89 81.88 83.66
CA GLU A 360 10.62 81.49 82.90
C GLU A 360 10.30 81.78 81.35
N PRO A 361 9.12 81.47 80.68
CA PRO A 361 8.98 80.45 79.57
C PRO A 361 8.13 80.77 78.26
N LEU A 362 7.88 79.75 77.38
CA LEU A 362 6.78 79.47 76.36
C LEU A 362 6.30 80.58 75.34
N ASP A 363 5.96 80.35 74.04
CA ASP A 363 4.88 79.48 73.48
C ASP A 363 4.77 79.47 71.90
N ALA A 364 4.02 78.49 71.35
CA ALA A 364 3.18 78.37 70.09
C ALA A 364 3.52 78.80 68.61
N SER A 365 2.99 77.98 67.66
CA SER A 365 2.29 78.29 66.35
C SER A 365 2.99 78.23 64.95
N ASN A 366 2.56 77.23 64.14
CA ASN A 366 2.00 77.17 62.75
C ASN A 366 2.23 78.33 61.72
N THR A 367 2.02 78.22 60.39
CA THR A 367 1.13 77.39 59.51
C THR A 367 1.75 77.18 58.11
N ASP A 368 1.38 76.22 57.24
CA ASP A 368 0.69 74.92 57.42
C ASP A 368 1.32 73.84 56.48
N GLU A 369 1.00 73.54 55.20
CA GLU A 369 -0.01 73.95 54.17
C GLU A 369 -0.40 72.71 53.30
N ALA A 370 -1.15 72.85 52.18
CA ALA A 370 -1.90 71.75 51.53
C ALA A 370 -2.05 71.79 49.98
N ASN A 371 -2.41 70.64 49.36
CA ASN A 371 -3.41 70.57 48.26
C ASN A 371 -4.02 69.15 48.12
N ASP A 372 -5.22 69.03 47.53
CA ASP A 372 -6.17 67.89 47.70
C ASP A 372 -7.01 67.61 46.42
N ILE A 373 -8.06 66.75 46.52
CA ILE A 373 -9.33 66.68 45.75
C ILE A 373 -9.57 65.38 44.91
N THR A 374 -10.12 64.36 45.59
CA THR A 374 -11.29 63.46 45.25
C THR A 374 -11.46 62.78 43.86
N SER A 375 -11.64 61.46 43.70
CA SER A 375 -12.84 60.55 43.97
C SER A 375 -13.96 60.58 42.89
N PRO A 376 -14.99 59.66 42.80
CA PRO A 376 -15.22 58.31 43.39
C PRO A 376 -15.91 57.21 42.46
N ILE A 377 -16.03 55.97 42.97
CA ILE A 377 -17.13 54.94 42.84
C ILE A 377 -17.52 54.27 41.48
N GLN A 378 -17.45 52.92 41.46
CA GLN A 378 -18.48 51.88 41.09
C GLN A 378 -17.81 50.49 41.31
N GLU A 379 -18.26 49.51 42.11
CA GLU A 379 -19.55 48.83 42.42
C GLU A 379 -19.95 47.65 41.50
N ALA A 380 -20.13 46.47 42.13
CA ALA A 380 -20.74 45.20 41.64
C ALA A 380 -20.04 44.47 40.45
N GLU A 381 -20.06 43.13 40.31
CA GLU A 381 -20.97 42.09 40.84
C GLU A 381 -20.26 40.87 41.48
N VAL A 382 -21.03 40.02 42.20
CA VAL A 382 -20.59 38.70 42.71
C VAL A 382 -21.71 37.65 42.58
N THR A 383 -21.59 36.77 41.59
CA THR A 383 -22.42 35.55 41.39
C THR A 383 -21.48 34.45 40.86
N LYS A 384 -21.13 33.37 41.58
CA LYS A 384 -21.89 32.26 42.19
C LYS A 384 -22.50 31.25 41.21
N LEU A 385 -22.26 29.97 41.54
CA LEU A 385 -22.73 28.72 40.92
C LEU A 385 -22.04 28.42 39.56
N ALA A 386 -21.36 27.29 39.33
CA ALA A 386 -21.58 25.86 39.63
C ALA A 386 -22.20 25.11 38.44
N GLU A 387 -21.94 23.79 38.38
CA GLU A 387 -21.98 22.97 37.15
C GLU A 387 -20.83 23.34 36.19
N ILE A 388 -20.21 22.44 35.41
CA ILE A 388 -20.59 21.08 35.03
C ILE A 388 -19.52 20.06 35.47
N GLY A 389 -19.94 19.02 36.20
CA GLY A 389 -19.19 17.75 36.25
C GLY A 389 -19.89 16.72 35.36
N ASN A 390 -19.25 16.24 34.29
CA ASN A 390 -19.74 15.11 33.47
C ASN A 390 -18.67 14.53 32.52
N LEU A 391 -17.54 14.06 33.07
CA LEU A 391 -16.64 13.18 32.32
C LEU A 391 -17.29 11.80 32.14
N LYS A 392 -18.00 11.61 31.01
CA LYS A 392 -18.45 10.28 30.58
C LYS A 392 -17.22 9.43 30.23
N PRO A 393 -17.02 8.25 30.84
CA PRO A 393 -16.17 7.23 30.23
C PRO A 393 -16.84 6.77 28.92
N ILE A 394 -16.06 6.67 27.85
CA ILE A 394 -16.52 6.02 26.62
C ILE A 394 -16.65 4.52 26.89
N LYS A 395 -17.77 3.93 26.50
CA LYS A 395 -17.93 2.48 26.52
C LYS A 395 -17.18 1.87 25.35
N GLU A 396 -16.06 1.24 25.61
CA GLU A 396 -15.57 0.14 24.79
C GLU A 396 -16.04 -1.16 25.44
N ALA A 397 -17.11 -1.74 24.88
CA ALA A 397 -17.24 -3.19 24.84
C ALA A 397 -16.28 -3.67 23.71
N GLY A 398 -15.54 -4.77 23.83
CA GLY A 398 -15.76 -5.90 24.73
C GLY A 398 -16.57 -6.96 24.00
N GLU A 399 -15.99 -8.15 23.83
CA GLU A 399 -16.43 -9.24 22.92
C GLU A 399 -16.18 -8.87 21.43
N GLU A 400 -15.60 -9.71 20.56
CA GLU A 400 -15.23 -11.14 20.65
C GLU A 400 -13.77 -11.45 20.25
N GLU A 401 -13.37 -12.73 20.38
CA GLU A 401 -12.04 -13.32 20.18
C GLU A 401 -11.80 -13.79 18.70
N PRO A 402 -10.78 -14.61 18.34
CA PRO A 402 -9.48 -14.89 18.97
C PRO A 402 -8.27 -14.81 18.01
N THR A 403 -7.08 -15.05 18.56
CA THR A 403 -5.81 -15.41 17.88
C THR A 403 -5.86 -16.89 17.35
N PRO A 404 -4.85 -17.51 16.66
CA PRO A 404 -3.42 -17.17 16.68
C PRO A 404 -2.53 -17.50 15.42
N HIS A 405 -1.23 -17.21 15.59
CA HIS A 405 -0.04 -17.82 14.96
C HIS A 405 0.07 -17.92 13.42
N ASN A 406 1.15 -17.32 12.88
CA ASN A 406 2.29 -18.18 12.47
C ASN A 406 3.66 -17.48 12.46
N LEU A 407 4.49 -17.74 13.47
CA LEU A 407 5.91 -17.34 13.51
C LEU A 407 6.78 -18.42 12.84
N LEU A 408 6.73 -18.52 11.50
CA LEU A 408 7.49 -19.56 10.78
C LEU A 408 8.03 -19.19 9.38
N ALA A 409 7.89 -17.94 8.95
CA ALA A 409 8.40 -17.47 7.65
C ALA A 409 9.93 -17.23 7.62
N LEU A 410 10.74 -18.14 8.18
CA LEU A 410 12.20 -18.03 8.18
C LEU A 410 12.95 -19.38 8.37
N ARG A 411 12.52 -20.46 7.67
CA ARG A 411 13.31 -21.70 7.60
C ARG A 411 13.14 -22.45 6.27
N ALA A 412 14.28 -22.85 5.69
CA ALA A 412 14.48 -23.47 4.37
C ALA A 412 14.08 -22.58 3.18
N TYR A 413 14.92 -22.36 2.16
CA TYR A 413 16.31 -22.81 1.96
C TYR A 413 16.52 -24.34 1.91
N ARG A 414 15.96 -25.00 0.90
CA ARG A 414 16.67 -26.05 0.15
C ARG A 414 16.14 -26.16 -1.28
#